data_AF-A0A6L3F475-F1
#
_entry.id   AF-A0A6L3F475-F1
#
_cell.length_a   1.000
_cell.length_b   1.000
_cell.length_c   1.000
_cell.angle_alpha   90.00
_cell.angle_beta   90.00
_cell.angle_gamma   90.00
#
_symmetry.space_group_name_H-M   'P 1'
#
loop_
_entity.id
_entity.type
_entity.pdbx_description
1 polymer ?
#
loop_
_entity_poly.entity_id
_entity_poly.type
_entity_poly.pdbx_seq_one_letter_code
_entity_poly.pdbx_strand_id
1 'polypeptide(L)'
;WQDEAGQTALGGETVVFFYFASWLLALPEAVQLGALDRLMVRKATRQDVEACRMALAAVRELPDDVQPSQVAFALRPYQPRVLLVIRAALEGEPGAEWVERYYREWRGVKTVVTGYYLREMGLKPGPYFAVILDKLLAARLDGLVTDEAGEQALLAKLLEELDAEKRGKTRKN
;
A
#
# COMPACT_ATOMS: atom_id res chain seq x y z
N TRP A 1 -10.96 10.78 9.82
CA TRP A 1 -10.16 11.14 11.00
C TRP A 1 -10.97 11.34 12.29
N GLN A 2 -12.32 11.35 12.24
CA GLN A 2 -13.18 11.43 13.43
C GLN A 2 -13.71 10.06 13.90
N ASP A 3 -13.25 8.96 13.31
CA ASP A 3 -13.52 7.58 13.73
C ASP A 3 -12.53 7.12 14.82
N GLU A 4 -12.85 6.04 15.53
CA GLU A 4 -11.98 5.45 16.57
C GLU A 4 -10.56 5.12 16.03
N ALA A 5 -10.47 4.73 14.75
CA ALA A 5 -9.20 4.46 14.07
C ALA A 5 -8.34 5.72 13.86
N GLY A 6 -8.95 6.88 13.62
CA GLY A 6 -8.27 8.18 13.53
C GLY A 6 -7.82 8.72 14.91
N GLN A 7 -8.62 8.48 15.96
CA GLN A 7 -8.28 8.87 17.32
C GLN A 7 -7.13 8.03 17.90
N THR A 8 -7.07 6.75 17.56
CA THR A 8 -5.96 5.86 17.97
C THR A 8 -4.63 6.27 17.32
N ALA A 9 -4.67 6.82 16.09
CA ALA A 9 -3.49 7.37 15.42
C ALA A 9 -3.01 8.70 16.03
N LEU A 10 -3.78 9.36 16.89
CA LEU A 10 -3.42 10.63 17.55
C LEU A 10 -3.13 10.45 19.04
N GLY A 11 -2.75 9.23 19.48
CA GLY A 11 -2.30 8.98 20.85
C GLY A 11 -0.79 9.17 21.03
N GLY A 12 -0.38 9.81 22.14
CA GLY A 12 0.98 9.79 22.69
C GLY A 12 2.09 10.19 21.70
N GLU A 13 3.02 9.26 21.43
CA GLU A 13 4.19 9.46 20.55
C GLU A 13 3.79 9.81 19.10
N THR A 14 2.59 9.43 18.65
CA THR A 14 2.18 9.68 17.26
C THR A 14 1.89 11.15 16.98
N VAL A 15 1.38 11.90 17.96
CA VAL A 15 1.16 13.35 17.82
C VAL A 15 2.49 14.09 17.73
N VAL A 16 3.44 13.73 18.60
CA VAL A 16 4.80 14.29 18.57
C VAL A 16 5.47 14.00 17.23
N PHE A 17 5.37 12.74 16.76
CA PHE A 17 5.86 12.35 15.45
C PHE A 17 5.20 13.15 14.33
N PHE A 18 3.88 13.32 14.36
CA PHE A 18 3.14 14.06 13.33
C PHE A 18 3.65 15.49 13.17
N TYR A 19 3.79 16.24 14.28
CA TYR A 19 4.33 17.61 14.22
C TYR A 19 5.78 17.63 13.78
N PHE A 20 6.61 16.72 14.32
CA PHE A 20 8.02 16.65 13.99
C PHE A 20 8.26 16.33 12.50
N ALA A 21 7.58 15.32 11.97
CA ALA A 21 7.69 14.91 10.59
C ALA A 21 7.09 15.95 9.63
N SER A 22 5.95 16.55 9.97
CA SER A 22 5.35 17.63 9.16
C SER A 22 6.28 18.84 9.06
N TRP A 23 6.91 19.23 10.17
CA TRP A 23 7.91 20.30 10.17
C TRP A 23 9.13 19.94 9.32
N LEU A 24 9.67 18.73 9.46
CA LEU A 24 10.83 18.30 8.68
C LEU A 24 10.54 18.21 7.18
N LEU A 25 9.37 17.71 6.78
CA LEU A 25 9.03 17.56 5.36
C LEU A 25 8.97 18.88 4.60
N ALA A 26 8.74 20.00 5.29
CA ALA A 26 8.79 21.33 4.68
C ALA A 26 10.22 21.81 4.36
N LEU A 27 11.25 21.11 4.86
CA LEU A 27 12.65 21.48 4.69
C LEU A 27 13.32 20.69 3.54
N PRO A 28 14.38 21.21 2.92
CA PRO A 28 15.20 20.43 1.98
C PRO A 28 15.78 19.17 2.64
N GLU A 29 15.91 18.09 1.88
CA GLU A 29 16.37 16.78 2.37
C GLU A 29 17.70 16.85 3.14
N ALA A 30 18.68 17.62 2.64
CA ALA A 30 19.95 17.80 3.32
C ALA A 30 19.78 18.41 4.73
N VAL A 31 18.83 19.34 4.90
CA VAL A 31 18.50 19.95 6.19
C VAL A 31 17.78 18.95 7.09
N GLN A 32 16.89 18.12 6.53
CA GLN A 32 16.22 17.05 7.27
C GLN A 32 17.24 16.09 7.89
N LEU A 33 18.16 15.58 7.07
CA LEU A 33 19.21 14.65 7.53
C LEU A 33 20.07 15.27 8.63
N GLY A 34 20.52 16.51 8.43
CA GLY A 34 21.28 17.24 9.44
C GLY A 34 20.53 17.46 10.75
N ALA A 35 19.22 17.75 10.69
CA ALA A 35 18.37 17.89 11.87
C ALA A 35 18.19 16.56 12.61
N LEU A 36 17.94 15.46 11.87
CA LEU A 36 17.81 14.12 12.45
C LEU A 36 19.09 13.70 13.19
N ASP A 37 20.26 14.01 12.63
CA ASP A 37 21.58 13.77 13.23
C ASP A 37 21.81 14.60 14.48
N ARG A 38 21.60 15.91 14.40
CA ARG A 38 21.88 16.83 15.52
C ARG A 38 20.97 16.60 16.71
N LEU A 39 19.71 16.23 16.46
CA LEU A 39 18.72 15.91 17.49
C LEU A 39 18.82 14.47 18.00
N MET A 40 19.78 13.67 17.48
CA MET A 40 19.99 12.26 17.86
C MET A 40 18.71 11.43 17.77
N VAL A 41 17.94 11.63 16.70
CA VAL A 41 16.65 10.98 16.52
C VAL A 41 16.83 9.46 16.43
N ARG A 42 15.96 8.71 17.11
CA ARG A 42 16.00 7.23 17.12
C ARG A 42 15.86 6.67 15.70
N LYS A 43 16.49 5.51 15.46
CA LYS A 43 16.46 4.82 14.16
C LYS A 43 15.03 4.62 13.61
N ALA A 44 14.09 4.19 14.46
CA ALA A 44 12.70 3.98 14.05
C ALA A 44 12.05 5.26 13.51
N THR A 45 12.17 6.38 14.23
CA THR A 45 11.63 7.67 13.80
C THR A 45 12.29 8.18 12.52
N ARG A 46 13.60 7.97 12.35
CA ARG A 46 14.29 8.29 11.08
C ARG A 46 13.73 7.48 9.91
N GLN A 47 13.48 6.19 10.12
CA GLN A 47 12.88 5.32 9.11
C GLN A 47 11.47 5.79 8.75
N ASP A 48 10.69 6.30 9.71
CA ASP A 48 9.37 6.84 9.42
C ASP A 48 9.42 8.15 8.65
N VAL A 49 10.36 9.05 8.96
CA VAL A 49 10.55 10.30 8.21
C VAL A 49 10.94 10.00 6.76
N GLU A 50 11.84 9.03 6.57
CA GLU A 50 12.18 8.53 5.24
C GLU A 50 10.97 7.91 4.53
N ALA A 51 10.20 7.09 5.25
CA ALA A 51 8.97 6.52 4.72
C ALA A 51 7.95 7.60 4.29
N CYS A 52 7.87 8.73 5.00
CA CYS A 52 7.05 9.86 4.56
C CYS A 52 7.51 10.42 3.21
N ARG A 53 8.82 10.58 2.98
CA ARG A 53 9.36 11.03 1.68
C ARG A 53 9.03 10.03 0.58
N MET A 54 9.31 8.76 0.81
CA MET A 54 9.04 7.69 -0.15
C MET A 54 7.55 7.60 -0.49
N ALA A 55 6.67 7.69 0.51
CA ALA A 55 5.23 7.63 0.30
C ALA A 55 4.71 8.86 -0.45
N LEU A 56 5.22 10.06 -0.13
CA LEU A 56 4.84 11.29 -0.83
C LEU A 56 5.26 11.26 -2.30
N ALA A 57 6.48 10.80 -2.59
CA ALA A 57 6.96 10.60 -3.96
C ALA A 57 6.10 9.57 -4.70
N ALA A 58 5.85 8.41 -4.08
CA ALA A 58 5.04 7.35 -4.68
C ALA A 58 3.62 7.83 -5.02
N VAL A 59 3.00 8.65 -4.17
CA VAL A 59 1.66 9.21 -4.44
C VAL A 59 1.70 10.23 -5.57
N ARG A 60 2.69 11.12 -5.61
CA ARG A 60 2.80 12.16 -6.65
C ARG A 60 3.19 11.62 -8.03
N GLU A 61 3.79 10.44 -8.08
CA GLU A 61 4.12 9.75 -9.33
C GLU A 61 2.90 9.02 -9.94
N LEU A 62 1.79 8.89 -9.22
CA LEU A 62 0.58 8.27 -9.74
C LEU A 62 -0.09 9.19 -10.78
N PRO A 63 -0.64 8.61 -11.87
CA PRO A 63 -1.34 9.39 -12.89
C PRO A 63 -2.73 9.85 -12.40
N ASP A 64 -3.32 10.83 -13.08
CA ASP A 64 -4.64 11.36 -12.70
C ASP A 64 -5.77 10.31 -12.83
N ASP A 65 -5.63 9.36 -13.76
CA ASP A 65 -6.57 8.25 -14.00
C ASP A 65 -6.22 6.97 -13.21
N VAL A 66 -5.49 7.13 -12.09
CA VAL A 66 -5.03 6.03 -11.25
C VAL A 66 -6.18 5.14 -10.76
N GLN A 67 -5.97 3.83 -10.83
CA GLN A 67 -6.91 2.85 -10.30
C GLN A 67 -6.77 2.69 -8.77
N PRO A 68 -7.86 2.38 -8.05
CA PRO A 68 -7.82 2.12 -6.61
C PRO A 68 -6.74 1.12 -6.17
N SER A 69 -6.52 0.06 -6.95
CA SER A 69 -5.49 -0.94 -6.67
C SER A 69 -4.07 -0.37 -6.67
N GLN A 70 -3.76 0.53 -7.61
CA GLN A 70 -2.46 1.17 -7.71
C GLN A 70 -2.18 2.05 -6.49
N VAL A 71 -3.17 2.86 -6.07
CA VAL A 71 -3.05 3.65 -4.82
C VAL A 71 -2.86 2.71 -3.63
N ALA A 72 -3.70 1.67 -3.52
CA ALA A 72 -3.65 0.76 -2.39
C ALA A 72 -2.29 0.05 -2.27
N PHE A 73 -1.71 -0.38 -3.38
CA PHE A 73 -0.38 -0.99 -3.39
C PHE A 73 0.74 0.01 -3.11
N ALA A 74 0.61 1.26 -3.58
CA ALA A 74 1.55 2.32 -3.24
C ALA A 74 1.55 2.61 -1.74
N LEU A 75 0.38 2.60 -1.08
CA LEU A 75 0.24 2.99 0.32
C LEU A 75 0.39 1.85 1.34
N ARG A 76 0.09 0.60 0.93
CA ARG A 76 0.15 -0.61 1.79
C ARG A 76 1.45 -0.82 2.58
N PRO A 77 2.66 -0.47 2.08
CA PRO A 77 3.89 -0.67 2.83
C PRO A 77 4.05 0.26 4.04
N TYR A 78 3.28 1.34 4.13
CA TYR A 78 3.51 2.41 5.09
C TYR A 78 2.61 2.32 6.33
N GLN A 79 3.16 2.76 7.46
CA GLN A 79 2.44 2.74 8.74
C GLN A 79 1.37 3.84 8.80
N PRO A 80 0.29 3.66 9.60
CA PRO A 80 -0.76 4.67 9.75
C PRO A 80 -0.26 6.08 10.09
N ARG A 81 0.76 6.20 10.94
CA ARG A 81 1.34 7.52 11.29
C ARG A 81 2.04 8.22 10.12
N VAL A 82 2.65 7.44 9.22
CA VAL A 82 3.26 7.96 7.97
C VAL A 82 2.16 8.44 7.04
N LEU A 83 1.09 7.65 6.88
CA LEU A 83 -0.07 8.00 6.06
C LEU A 83 -0.77 9.28 6.53
N LEU A 84 -0.85 9.48 7.85
CA LEU A 84 -1.38 10.72 8.44
C LEU A 84 -0.53 11.94 8.06
N VAL A 85 0.80 11.84 8.16
CA VAL A 85 1.71 12.94 7.81
C VAL A 85 1.62 13.28 6.33
N ILE A 86 1.68 12.29 5.43
CA ILE A 86 1.61 12.57 3.99
C ILE A 86 0.23 13.09 3.58
N ARG A 87 -0.86 12.65 4.24
CA ARG A 87 -2.19 13.21 3.98
C ARG A 87 -2.21 14.71 4.24
N ALA A 88 -1.58 15.17 5.33
CA ALA A 88 -1.46 16.60 5.63
C ALA A 88 -0.56 17.31 4.60
N ALA A 89 0.55 16.70 4.21
CA ALA A 89 1.47 17.26 3.22
C ALA A 89 0.88 17.38 1.80
N LEU A 90 -0.13 16.58 1.48
CA LEU A 90 -0.86 16.56 0.20
C LEU A 90 -2.07 17.50 0.20
N GLU A 91 -2.23 18.39 1.18
CA GLU A 91 -3.38 19.29 1.24
C GLU A 91 -3.50 20.15 -0.04
N GLY A 92 -4.66 20.07 -0.70
CA GLY A 92 -4.92 20.72 -1.99
C GLY A 92 -4.49 19.91 -3.23
N GLU A 93 -3.83 18.76 -3.05
CA GLU A 93 -3.47 17.83 -4.13
C GLU A 93 -4.49 16.67 -4.24
N PRO A 94 -4.71 16.09 -5.44
CA PRO A 94 -5.57 14.91 -5.60
C PRO A 94 -5.18 13.73 -4.69
N GLY A 95 -3.87 13.59 -4.43
CA GLY A 95 -3.32 12.56 -3.56
C GLY A 95 -3.87 12.55 -2.14
N ALA A 96 -4.33 13.69 -1.62
CA ALA A 96 -4.96 13.75 -0.30
C ALA A 96 -6.22 12.87 -0.25
N GLU A 97 -7.08 12.96 -1.27
CA GLU A 97 -8.31 12.17 -1.35
C GLU A 97 -7.99 10.67 -1.50
N TRP A 98 -6.96 10.35 -2.29
CA TRP A 98 -6.50 8.97 -2.46
C TRP A 98 -6.06 8.33 -1.14
N VAL A 99 -5.29 9.05 -0.32
CA VAL A 99 -4.87 8.57 1.02
C VAL A 99 -6.07 8.39 1.94
N GLU A 100 -7.06 9.29 1.89
CA GLU A 100 -8.29 9.15 2.67
C GLU A 100 -9.12 7.94 2.29
N ARG A 101 -9.37 7.75 0.99
CA ARG A 101 -10.10 6.60 0.46
C ARG A 101 -9.37 5.29 0.75
N TYR A 102 -8.04 5.29 0.63
CA TYR A 102 -7.25 4.14 1.06
C TYR A 102 -7.50 3.81 2.54
N TYR A 103 -7.46 4.82 3.41
CA TYR A 103 -7.61 4.60 4.85
C TYR A 103 -9.03 4.15 5.23
N ARG A 104 -10.06 4.68 4.59
CA ARG A 104 -11.47 4.41 4.95
C ARG A 104 -12.04 3.19 4.23
N GLU A 105 -11.68 2.98 2.98
CA GLU A 105 -12.33 2.02 2.08
C GLU A 105 -11.36 0.90 1.68
N TRP A 106 -10.27 1.23 0.99
CA TRP A 106 -9.50 0.24 0.24
C TRP A 106 -8.65 -0.68 1.11
N ARG A 107 -8.10 -0.19 2.23
CA ARG A 107 -7.30 -1.01 3.14
C ARG A 107 -8.07 -2.17 3.78
N GLY A 108 -9.40 -2.07 3.82
CA GLY A 108 -10.28 -3.09 4.38
C GLY A 108 -10.70 -4.17 3.39
N VAL A 109 -10.47 -3.96 2.09
CA VAL A 109 -10.84 -4.90 1.03
C VAL A 109 -9.96 -6.15 1.12
N LYS A 110 -10.60 -7.32 1.07
CA LYS A 110 -9.95 -8.63 1.14
C LYS A 110 -10.52 -9.53 0.06
N THR A 111 -9.68 -10.44 -0.44
CA THR A 111 -10.08 -11.55 -1.29
C THR A 111 -10.67 -12.68 -0.43
N VAL A 112 -11.60 -13.43 -0.99
CA VAL A 112 -12.10 -14.69 -0.41
C VAL A 112 -11.04 -15.77 -0.55
N VAL A 113 -10.39 -15.81 -1.71
CA VAL A 113 -9.23 -16.65 -2.00
C VAL A 113 -8.08 -16.21 -1.13
N THR A 114 -7.60 -17.14 -0.31
CA THR A 114 -6.43 -16.96 0.55
C THR A 114 -5.27 -17.84 0.09
N GLY A 115 -4.08 -17.58 0.61
CA GLY A 115 -2.96 -18.50 0.42
C GLY A 115 -3.22 -19.92 0.96
N TYR A 116 -4.12 -20.07 1.94
CA TYR A 116 -4.56 -21.37 2.43
C TYR A 116 -5.45 -22.09 1.40
N TYR A 117 -6.43 -21.39 0.83
CA TYR A 117 -7.28 -21.92 -0.24
C TYR A 117 -6.45 -22.43 -1.43
N LEU A 118 -5.44 -21.66 -1.86
CA LEU A 118 -4.53 -22.08 -2.93
C LEU A 118 -3.74 -23.36 -2.57
N ARG A 119 -3.37 -23.55 -1.30
CA ARG A 119 -2.69 -24.78 -0.84
C ARG A 119 -3.64 -25.98 -0.86
N GLU A 120 -4.89 -25.80 -0.44
CA GLU A 120 -5.90 -26.87 -0.47
C GLU A 120 -6.21 -27.34 -1.90
N MET A 121 -6.11 -26.44 -2.88
CA MET A 121 -6.17 -26.78 -4.31
C MET A 121 -4.94 -27.56 -4.83
N GLY A 122 -3.96 -27.87 -3.97
CA GLY A 122 -2.77 -28.64 -4.32
C GLY A 122 -1.65 -27.80 -4.95
N LEU A 123 -1.74 -26.47 -4.93
CA LEU A 123 -0.68 -25.61 -5.46
C LEU A 123 0.49 -25.52 -4.47
N LYS A 124 1.71 -25.65 -4.98
CA LYS A 124 2.92 -25.48 -4.17
C LYS A 124 3.15 -24.01 -3.86
N PRO A 125 3.36 -23.63 -2.58
CA PRO A 125 3.69 -22.26 -2.22
C PRO A 125 4.92 -21.75 -2.97
N GLY A 126 4.87 -20.50 -3.43
CA GLY A 126 5.97 -19.85 -4.14
C GLY A 126 5.64 -18.42 -4.55
N PRO A 127 6.55 -17.72 -5.27
CA PRO A 127 6.37 -16.32 -5.67
C PRO A 127 5.06 -16.06 -6.43
N TYR A 128 4.59 -17.04 -7.19
CA TYR A 128 3.34 -16.97 -7.94
C TYR A 128 2.09 -16.83 -7.05
N PHE A 129 2.12 -17.25 -5.77
CA PHE A 129 1.00 -17.04 -4.85
C PHE A 129 0.78 -15.55 -4.61
N ALA A 130 1.85 -14.80 -4.33
CA ALA A 130 1.76 -13.36 -4.12
C ALA A 130 1.21 -12.69 -5.38
N VAL A 131 1.71 -13.07 -6.56
CA VAL A 131 1.22 -12.53 -7.84
C VAL A 131 -0.27 -12.79 -8.05
N ILE A 132 -0.75 -14.02 -7.79
CA ILE A 132 -2.18 -14.35 -7.92
C ILE A 132 -3.01 -13.53 -6.92
N LEU A 133 -2.61 -13.52 -5.65
CA LEU A 133 -3.35 -12.84 -4.59
C LEU A 133 -3.40 -11.32 -4.82
N ASP A 134 -2.30 -10.72 -5.27
CA ASP A 134 -2.27 -9.29 -5.60
C ASP A 134 -3.13 -9.00 -6.84
N LYS A 135 -3.15 -9.85 -7.87
CA LYS A 135 -4.06 -9.69 -9.03
C LYS A 135 -5.54 -9.80 -8.63
N LEU A 136 -5.89 -10.75 -7.76
CA LEU A 136 -7.24 -10.89 -7.25
C LEU A 136 -7.66 -9.68 -6.41
N LEU A 137 -6.78 -9.22 -5.52
CA LEU A 137 -7.01 -8.03 -4.72
C LEU A 137 -7.17 -6.78 -5.59
N ALA A 138 -6.34 -6.63 -6.63
CA ALA A 138 -6.47 -5.54 -7.60
C ALA A 138 -7.85 -5.56 -8.28
N ALA A 139 -8.27 -6.71 -8.80
CA ALA A 139 -9.57 -6.85 -9.44
C ALA A 139 -10.74 -6.49 -8.51
N ARG A 140 -10.65 -6.80 -7.21
CA ARG A 140 -11.65 -6.35 -6.23
C ARG A 140 -11.63 -4.85 -6.01
N LEU A 141 -10.43 -4.29 -5.80
CA LEU A 141 -10.24 -2.85 -5.55
C LEU A 141 -10.73 -2.01 -6.73
N ASP A 142 -10.48 -2.49 -7.95
CA ASP A 142 -10.83 -1.80 -9.19
C ASP A 142 -12.29 -2.08 -9.63
N GLY A 143 -13.05 -2.83 -8.83
CA GLY A 143 -14.46 -3.14 -9.09
C GLY A 143 -14.71 -4.12 -10.23
N LEU A 144 -13.66 -4.78 -10.75
CA LEU A 144 -13.75 -5.79 -11.80
C LEU A 144 -14.38 -7.10 -11.29
N VAL A 145 -14.24 -7.36 -9.98
CA VAL A 145 -14.81 -8.51 -9.29
C VAL A 145 -15.49 -8.05 -8.00
N THR A 146 -16.79 -8.32 -7.88
CA THR A 146 -17.59 -7.87 -6.74
C THR A 146 -18.06 -9.02 -5.84
N ASP A 147 -18.04 -10.25 -6.34
CA ASP A 147 -18.52 -11.44 -5.63
C ASP A 147 -17.50 -12.60 -5.64
N GLU A 148 -17.82 -13.66 -4.90
CA GLU A 148 -16.97 -14.84 -4.79
C GLU A 148 -16.89 -15.61 -6.11
N ALA A 149 -17.99 -15.69 -6.87
CA ALA A 149 -18.04 -16.42 -8.13
C ALA A 149 -17.12 -15.80 -9.18
N GLY A 150 -17.13 -14.47 -9.32
CA GLY A 150 -16.21 -13.73 -10.19
C GLY A 150 -14.76 -13.88 -9.75
N GLU A 151 -14.49 -13.93 -8.44
CA GLU A 151 -13.14 -14.13 -7.92
C GLU A 151 -12.60 -15.52 -8.24
N GLN A 152 -13.41 -16.56 -8.09
CA GLN A 152 -13.06 -17.93 -8.47
C GLN A 152 -12.85 -18.07 -9.99
N ALA A 153 -13.69 -17.42 -10.80
CA ALA A 153 -13.52 -17.40 -12.26
C ALA A 153 -12.20 -16.73 -12.68
N LEU A 154 -11.86 -15.59 -12.04
CA LEU A 154 -10.60 -14.92 -12.27
C LEU A 154 -9.41 -15.78 -11.83
N LEU A 155 -9.51 -16.44 -10.67
CA LEU A 155 -8.48 -17.36 -10.20
C LEU A 155 -8.23 -18.48 -11.22
N ALA A 156 -9.27 -19.13 -11.74
CA ALA A 156 -9.15 -20.19 -12.73
C ALA A 156 -8.39 -19.70 -13.98
N LYS A 157 -8.75 -18.52 -14.49
CA LYS A 157 -8.07 -17.90 -15.64
C LYS A 157 -6.59 -17.64 -15.37
N LEU A 158 -6.26 -17.11 -14.18
CA LEU A 158 -4.87 -16.83 -13.80
C LEU A 158 -4.03 -18.12 -13.70
N LEU A 159 -4.62 -19.22 -13.24
CA LEU A 159 -3.94 -20.52 -13.17
C LEU A 159 -3.67 -21.11 -14.57
N GLU A 160 -4.62 -20.98 -15.49
CA GLU A 160 -4.43 -21.40 -16.89
C GLU A 160 -3.31 -20.61 -17.59
N GLU A 161 -3.27 -19.29 -17.41
CA GLU A 161 -2.20 -18.42 -17.93
C GLU A 161 -0.82 -18.85 -17.39
N LEU A 162 -0.74 -19.15 -16.10
CA LEU A 162 0.49 -19.63 -15.44
C LEU A 162 0.97 -20.96 -16.00
N ASP A 163 0.06 -21.89 -16.27
CA ASP A 163 0.40 -23.19 -16.83
C ASP A 163 0.82 -23.08 -18.30
N ALA A 164 0.19 -22.18 -19.06
CA ALA A 164 0.61 -21.87 -20.43
C ALA A 164 2.04 -21.27 -20.46
N GLU A 165 2.36 -20.35 -19.55
CA GLU A 165 3.69 -19.72 -19.49
C GLU A 165 4.79 -20.74 -19.14
N LYS A 166 4.52 -21.66 -18.19
CA LYS A 166 5.43 -22.75 -17.84
C LYS A 166 5.69 -23.66 -19.04
N ARG A 167 4.64 -24.05 -19.78
CA ARG A 167 4.77 -24.92 -20.97
C ARG A 167 5.54 -24.22 -22.11
N GLY A 168 5.40 -22.91 -22.27
CA GLY A 168 6.12 -22.11 -23.25
C GLY A 168 7.61 -21.99 -22.96
N LYS A 169 8.01 -21.80 -21.69
CA LYS A 169 9.42 -21.77 -21.27
C LYS A 169 10.12 -23.12 -21.43
N THR A 170 9.43 -24.24 -21.17
CA THR A 170 9.99 -25.59 -21.35
C THR A 170 10.25 -25.97 -22.81
N ARG A 171 9.57 -25.33 -23.79
CA ARG A 171 9.79 -25.57 -25.23
C ARG A 171 10.89 -24.70 -25.86
N LYS A 172 11.38 -23.67 -25.17
CA LYS A 172 12.40 -22.73 -25.65
C LYS A 172 13.81 -23.00 -25.11
N ASN A 173 13.95 -23.96 -24.21
CA ASN A 173 15.23 -24.54 -23.75
C ASN A 173 15.45 -25.88 -24.43
#